data_AF-A0A0N4XL38-F1
#
_entry.id   AF-A0A0N4XL38-F1
#
_cell.length_a   1.000
_cell.length_b   1.000
_cell.length_c   1.000
_cell.angle_alpha   90.00
_cell.angle_beta   90.00
_cell.angle_gamma   90.00
#
_symmetry.space_group_name_H-M   'P 1'
#
loop_
_entity.id
_entity.type
_entity.pdbx_description
1 polymer ?
#
loop_
_entity_poly.entity_id
_entity_poly.type
_entity_poly.pdbx_seq_one_letter_code
_entity_poly.pdbx_strand_id
1 'polypeptide(L)'
;LDIDAAKRHFKDRVLNTRDVDFSDSIAKRRGKSYGSSMYVLEVVGKDYGEPETAEQKYNRLASEIDELAKQLQDENIEPSTGVNESSIAALADELKAVKVSKATGVAPRSEAKDSKSVAVDSSANNKLLSLESRIRRIETLVGEVDAGRQPIADAVEDIRFRLDALNPSFVEGMETKLNSVISKLDQVEDKREKSVDGEMETKVNDLLELMSKWDVACAAMPSNLKKLQGLHRLHEQAQHFSERLSQLVGVREQIEKAIAADRMAMCELQVGVVLIAF
;
A
#
# COMPACT_ATOMS: atom_id res chain seq x y z
N LEU A 1 12.09 -19.14 7.44
CA LEU A 1 11.10 -20.06 8.04
C LEU A 1 10.27 -20.62 6.90
N ASP A 2 10.34 -21.92 6.66
CA ASP A 2 9.55 -22.57 5.60
C ASP A 2 8.12 -22.78 6.09
N ILE A 3 7.22 -21.92 5.60
CA ILE A 3 5.80 -21.89 5.99
C ILE A 3 5.09 -23.16 5.50
N ASP A 4 5.51 -23.70 4.35
CA ASP A 4 4.90 -24.90 3.78
C ASP A 4 5.30 -26.16 4.55
N ALA A 5 6.56 -26.23 5.00
CA ALA A 5 6.99 -27.27 5.92
C ALA A 5 6.22 -27.21 7.25
N ALA A 6 6.10 -26.01 7.85
CA ALA A 6 5.35 -25.83 9.09
C ALA A 6 3.86 -26.22 8.94
N LYS A 7 3.22 -25.84 7.82
CA LYS A 7 1.82 -26.18 7.52
C LYS A 7 1.56 -27.68 7.45
N ARG A 8 2.54 -28.48 7.01
CA ARG A 8 2.43 -29.95 6.98
C ARG A 8 2.42 -30.55 8.39
N HIS A 9 3.16 -29.98 9.34
CA HIS A 9 3.26 -30.50 10.71
C HIS A 9 1.97 -30.32 11.54
N PHE A 10 1.23 -29.24 11.27
CA PHE A 10 -0.01 -28.91 11.96
C PHE A 10 -1.25 -29.28 11.17
N LYS A 11 -1.09 -29.82 9.95
CA LYS A 11 -2.19 -30.37 9.17
C LYS A 11 -2.87 -31.46 10.01
N ASP A 12 -4.19 -31.33 10.14
CA ASP A 12 -5.07 -32.25 10.87
C ASP A 12 -4.95 -32.24 12.41
N ARG A 13 -4.20 -31.30 13.02
CA ARG A 13 -4.22 -31.06 14.47
C ARG A 13 -5.26 -30.00 14.81
N VAL A 14 -6.17 -30.29 15.74
CA VAL A 14 -7.23 -29.36 16.19
C VAL A 14 -7.01 -29.00 17.65
N LEU A 15 -7.21 -27.71 17.99
CA LEU A 15 -7.16 -27.22 19.37
C LEU A 15 -8.47 -27.53 20.08
N ASN A 16 -8.40 -28.01 21.32
CA ASN A 16 -9.58 -28.22 22.15
C ASN A 16 -9.99 -26.89 22.80
N THR A 17 -11.18 -26.40 22.49
CA THR A 17 -11.69 -25.09 22.95
C THR A 17 -12.85 -25.22 23.94
N ARG A 18 -13.02 -26.39 24.57
CA ARG A 18 -14.20 -26.68 25.42
C ARG A 18 -14.33 -25.78 26.65
N ASP A 19 -13.24 -25.16 27.10
CA ASP A 19 -13.21 -24.34 28.32
C ASP A 19 -12.96 -22.83 28.05
N VAL A 20 -13.25 -22.34 26.83
CA VAL A 20 -13.02 -20.93 26.47
C VAL A 20 -14.34 -20.18 26.22
N ASP A 21 -14.64 -19.21 27.09
CA ASP A 21 -15.82 -18.33 27.00
C ASP A 21 -15.43 -16.96 26.40
N PHE A 22 -16.14 -16.53 25.36
CA PHE A 22 -15.91 -15.29 24.59
C PHE A 22 -17.10 -14.31 24.69
N SER A 23 -17.89 -14.37 25.76
CA SER A 23 -19.14 -13.59 25.89
C SER A 23 -18.96 -12.08 26.17
N ASP A 24 -17.75 -11.52 26.05
CA ASP A 24 -17.51 -10.10 26.31
C ASP A 24 -17.73 -9.23 25.05
N SER A 25 -18.41 -8.08 25.20
CA SER A 25 -18.85 -7.23 24.08
C SER A 25 -17.96 -5.98 23.93
N ILE A 26 -17.23 -5.88 22.82
CA ILE A 26 -16.20 -4.85 22.60
C ILE A 26 -16.73 -3.54 21.94
N ALA A 27 -18.02 -3.41 21.63
CA ALA A 27 -18.51 -2.27 20.82
C ALA A 27 -19.18 -1.12 21.64
N LYS A 28 -18.70 0.12 21.45
CA LYS A 28 -19.38 1.35 21.91
C LYS A 28 -20.40 1.85 20.86
N ARG A 29 -21.61 2.24 21.30
CA ARG A 29 -22.69 2.72 20.42
C ARG A 29 -22.57 4.23 20.11
N ARG A 30 -22.87 4.64 18.86
CA ARG A 30 -23.04 6.06 18.43
C ARG A 30 -24.33 6.27 17.62
N GLY A 31 -24.95 7.45 17.76
CA GLY A 31 -26.21 7.88 17.13
C GLY A 31 -26.04 8.73 15.86
N LYS A 32 -27.15 8.92 15.11
CA LYS A 32 -27.27 9.46 13.74
C LYS A 32 -27.69 10.94 13.68
N SER A 33 -27.23 11.68 12.66
CA SER A 33 -27.90 12.90 12.12
C SER A 33 -27.58 13.12 10.62
N TYR A 34 -28.49 13.79 9.89
CA TYR A 34 -28.52 14.14 8.43
C TYR A 34 -28.25 15.66 8.27
N GLY A 35 -27.90 16.32 7.14
CA GLY A 35 -27.84 16.06 5.68
C GLY A 35 -27.80 17.43 4.93
N SER A 36 -27.98 17.43 3.57
CA SER A 36 -28.34 18.55 2.63
C SER A 36 -27.27 18.91 1.56
N SER A 37 -27.51 19.18 0.27
CA SER A 37 -28.71 19.58 -0.53
C SER A 37 -28.50 19.34 -2.05
N MET A 38 -29.58 19.40 -2.87
CA MET A 38 -29.67 19.97 -4.26
C MET A 38 -30.28 19.05 -5.34
N TYR A 39 -31.50 19.34 -5.87
CA TYR A 39 -31.97 19.02 -7.26
C TYR A 39 -33.25 19.82 -7.66
N VAL A 40 -33.31 20.29 -8.92
CA VAL A 40 -34.46 20.99 -9.59
C VAL A 40 -35.08 20.03 -10.64
N LEU A 41 -36.40 20.13 -10.89
CA LEU A 41 -37.22 19.14 -11.63
C LEU A 41 -37.84 19.69 -12.94
N GLU A 42 -37.65 19.03 -14.09
CA GLU A 42 -38.34 19.32 -15.37
C GLU A 42 -39.17 18.12 -15.86
N VAL A 43 -40.36 18.38 -16.44
CA VAL A 43 -41.32 17.39 -17.01
C VAL A 43 -41.65 17.77 -18.46
N VAL A 44 -41.61 16.82 -19.41
CA VAL A 44 -41.91 17.04 -20.85
C VAL A 44 -43.34 16.61 -21.19
N GLY A 45 -44.00 17.35 -22.10
CA GLY A 45 -45.42 17.17 -22.50
C GLY A 45 -45.69 16.11 -23.57
N LYS A 46 -46.96 15.70 -23.68
CA LYS A 46 -47.48 14.50 -24.38
C LYS A 46 -47.30 14.45 -25.90
N ASP A 47 -47.05 15.58 -26.57
CA ASP A 47 -47.01 15.68 -28.04
C ASP A 47 -45.60 15.82 -28.63
N TYR A 48 -44.55 15.58 -27.84
CA TYR A 48 -43.18 15.62 -28.35
C TYR A 48 -42.78 14.28 -28.99
N GLY A 49 -42.43 14.32 -30.29
CA GLY A 49 -42.11 13.15 -31.12
C GLY A 49 -40.77 12.45 -30.84
N GLU A 50 -40.09 12.77 -29.73
CA GLU A 50 -38.87 12.08 -29.30
C GLU A 50 -39.15 11.14 -28.12
N PRO A 51 -38.51 9.96 -28.06
CA PRO A 51 -38.72 9.03 -26.95
C PRO A 51 -38.20 9.63 -25.63
N GLU A 52 -39.08 9.71 -24.65
CA GLU A 52 -38.77 10.26 -23.32
C GLU A 52 -37.55 9.60 -22.67
N THR A 53 -36.70 10.42 -22.05
CA THR A 53 -35.64 9.91 -21.18
C THR A 53 -36.24 9.30 -19.91
N ALA A 54 -35.55 8.31 -19.32
CA ALA A 54 -36.04 7.61 -18.13
C ALA A 54 -36.32 8.53 -16.93
N GLU A 55 -35.66 9.68 -16.83
CA GLU A 55 -35.87 10.67 -15.76
C GLU A 55 -37.09 11.56 -16.02
N GLN A 56 -37.32 11.95 -17.27
CA GLN A 56 -38.52 12.69 -17.65
C GLN A 56 -39.77 11.81 -17.52
N LYS A 57 -39.68 10.54 -17.95
CA LYS A 57 -40.74 9.54 -17.77
C LYS A 57 -41.07 9.31 -16.30
N TYR A 58 -40.04 9.27 -15.44
CA TYR A 58 -40.21 9.19 -13.99
C TYR A 58 -40.98 10.40 -13.45
N ASN A 59 -40.57 11.63 -13.81
CA ASN A 59 -41.19 12.84 -13.27
C ASN A 59 -42.65 12.98 -13.74
N ARG A 60 -42.96 12.54 -14.98
CA ARG A 60 -44.34 12.48 -15.47
C ARG A 60 -45.16 11.46 -14.67
N LEU A 61 -44.68 10.23 -14.52
CA LEU A 61 -45.39 9.19 -13.77
C LEU A 61 -45.63 9.59 -12.31
N ALA A 62 -44.67 10.27 -11.68
CA ALA A 62 -44.86 10.81 -10.33
C ALA A 62 -46.00 11.82 -10.27
N SER A 63 -46.09 12.71 -11.26
CA SER A 63 -47.15 13.72 -11.35
C SER A 63 -48.51 13.08 -11.66
N GLU A 64 -48.57 12.09 -12.55
CA GLU A 64 -49.79 11.35 -12.89
C GLU A 64 -50.34 10.55 -11.70
N ILE A 65 -49.46 9.94 -10.88
CA ILE A 65 -49.87 9.22 -9.68
C ILE A 65 -50.40 10.18 -8.61
N ASP A 66 -49.75 11.35 -8.43
CA ASP A 66 -50.24 12.38 -7.51
C ASP A 66 -51.59 12.95 -7.96
N GLU A 67 -51.82 13.08 -9.27
CA GLU A 67 -53.10 13.49 -9.83
C GLU A 67 -54.19 12.41 -9.63
N LEU A 68 -53.87 11.13 -9.89
CA LEU A 68 -54.78 10.01 -9.61
C LEU A 68 -55.13 9.90 -8.13
N ALA A 69 -54.18 10.16 -7.23
CA ALA A 69 -54.43 10.20 -5.79
C ALA A 69 -55.43 11.31 -5.41
N LYS A 70 -55.30 12.50 -6.03
CA LYS A 70 -56.25 13.60 -5.82
C LYS A 70 -57.63 13.31 -6.38
N GLN A 71 -57.70 12.74 -7.59
CA GLN A 71 -59.00 12.37 -8.20
C GLN A 71 -59.79 11.39 -7.33
N LEU A 72 -59.11 10.45 -6.66
CA LEU A 72 -59.77 9.53 -5.73
C LEU A 72 -60.18 10.17 -4.40
N GLN A 73 -59.46 11.20 -3.93
CA GLN A 73 -59.88 12.00 -2.79
C GLN A 73 -61.10 12.88 -3.12
N ASP A 74 -61.14 13.47 -4.32
CA ASP A 74 -62.18 14.41 -4.72
C ASP A 74 -63.49 13.69 -5.14
N GLU A 75 -63.41 12.51 -5.77
CA GLU A 75 -64.61 11.79 -6.25
C GLU A 75 -65.25 10.84 -5.21
N ASN A 76 -64.67 10.68 -4.00
CA ASN A 76 -65.17 9.82 -2.91
C ASN A 76 -65.72 8.46 -3.42
N ILE A 77 -64.99 7.83 -4.34
CA ILE A 77 -65.40 6.60 -5.01
C ILE A 77 -65.25 5.45 -4.02
N GLU A 78 -66.36 4.74 -3.73
CA GLU A 78 -66.37 3.53 -2.91
C GLU A 78 -65.27 2.55 -3.37
N PRO A 79 -64.44 2.03 -2.45
CA PRO A 79 -63.26 1.24 -2.79
C PRO A 79 -63.67 -0.07 -3.46
N SER A 80 -63.53 -0.13 -4.79
CA SER A 80 -63.61 -1.36 -5.56
C SER A 80 -62.39 -2.26 -5.24
N THR A 81 -62.54 -3.06 -4.17
CA THR A 81 -61.87 -4.33 -3.80
C THR A 81 -60.42 -4.64 -4.21
N GLY A 82 -59.59 -3.66 -4.59
CA GLY A 82 -58.19 -3.91 -4.96
C GLY A 82 -57.29 -2.68 -4.98
N VAL A 83 -57.81 -1.52 -5.37
CA VAL A 83 -57.01 -0.28 -5.42
C VAL A 83 -57.58 0.71 -4.40
N ASN A 84 -57.00 0.68 -3.20
CA ASN A 84 -57.32 1.64 -2.14
C ASN A 84 -56.39 2.85 -2.25
N GLU A 85 -56.79 3.98 -1.66
CA GLU A 85 -55.94 5.18 -1.49
C GLU A 85 -54.57 4.83 -0.89
N SER A 86 -54.54 3.88 0.05
CA SER A 86 -53.30 3.35 0.65
C SER A 86 -52.38 2.64 -0.34
N SER A 87 -52.93 1.95 -1.35
CA SER A 87 -52.13 1.25 -2.37
C SER A 87 -51.47 2.23 -3.33
N ILE A 88 -52.13 3.36 -3.63
CA ILE A 88 -51.58 4.42 -4.48
C ILE A 88 -50.51 5.21 -3.74
N ALA A 89 -50.70 5.47 -2.45
CA ALA A 89 -49.66 6.02 -1.59
C ALA A 89 -48.42 5.11 -1.54
N ALA A 90 -48.61 3.79 -1.43
CA ALA A 90 -47.49 2.82 -1.48
C ALA A 90 -46.77 2.83 -2.84
N LEU A 91 -47.50 2.92 -3.95
CA LEU A 91 -46.92 3.04 -5.29
C LEU A 91 -46.13 4.36 -5.45
N ALA A 92 -46.63 5.47 -4.92
CA ALA A 92 -45.91 6.74 -4.91
C ALA A 92 -44.61 6.66 -4.10
N ASP A 93 -44.63 5.96 -2.96
CA ASP A 93 -43.44 5.75 -2.13
C ASP A 93 -42.43 4.80 -2.80
N GLU A 94 -42.88 3.73 -3.45
CA GLU A 94 -42.02 2.85 -4.25
C GLU A 94 -41.37 3.61 -5.42
N LEU A 95 -42.14 4.44 -6.14
CA LEU A 95 -41.58 5.30 -7.18
C LEU A 95 -40.56 6.28 -6.59
N LYS A 96 -40.81 6.93 -5.46
CA LYS A 96 -39.83 7.79 -4.78
C LYS A 96 -38.52 7.04 -4.46
N ALA A 97 -38.61 5.79 -3.99
CA ALA A 97 -37.44 4.96 -3.71
C ALA A 97 -36.61 4.60 -4.96
N VAL A 98 -37.26 4.39 -6.11
CA VAL A 98 -36.58 4.10 -7.38
C VAL A 98 -35.75 5.29 -7.88
N LYS A 99 -36.22 6.54 -7.71
CA LYS A 99 -35.42 7.75 -8.07
C LYS A 99 -34.13 7.84 -7.28
N VAL A 100 -34.21 7.58 -5.98
CA VAL A 100 -33.06 7.60 -5.06
C VAL A 100 -32.04 6.55 -5.48
N SER A 101 -32.51 5.39 -5.95
CA SER A 101 -31.65 4.28 -6.39
C SER A 101 -30.87 4.55 -7.69
N LYS A 102 -31.35 5.45 -8.56
CA LYS A 102 -30.68 5.82 -9.81
C LYS A 102 -29.76 7.04 -9.65
N ALA A 103 -30.18 8.05 -8.89
CA ALA A 103 -29.37 9.23 -8.61
C ALA A 103 -28.22 8.95 -7.63
N THR A 104 -28.39 7.92 -6.78
CA THR A 104 -27.37 7.44 -5.87
C THR A 104 -26.86 6.12 -6.42
N GLY A 105 -25.70 6.12 -7.08
CA GLY A 105 -24.94 4.89 -7.43
C GLY A 105 -24.41 4.16 -6.19
N VAL A 106 -25.20 4.07 -5.13
CA VAL A 106 -24.94 3.41 -3.86
C VAL A 106 -26.26 2.79 -3.41
N ALA A 107 -26.29 1.45 -3.39
CA ALA A 107 -27.43 0.67 -2.96
C ALA A 107 -27.88 1.05 -1.53
N PRO A 108 -29.19 1.25 -1.27
CA PRO A 108 -29.69 1.46 0.08
C PRO A 108 -29.70 0.11 0.83
N ARG A 109 -28.88 0.01 1.87
CA ARG A 109 -28.88 -1.13 2.80
C ARG A 109 -30.00 -0.91 3.82
N SER A 110 -31.11 -1.62 3.65
CA SER A 110 -32.19 -1.69 4.66
C SER A 110 -31.75 -2.54 5.84
N GLU A 111 -31.76 -1.97 7.04
CA GLU A 111 -31.59 -2.70 8.30
C GLU A 111 -32.95 -3.24 8.80
N ALA A 112 -32.88 -4.48 9.31
CA ALA A 112 -33.80 -5.19 10.21
C ALA A 112 -35.03 -5.92 9.62
N LYS A 113 -34.84 -7.22 9.34
CA LYS A 113 -35.31 -8.27 10.25
C LYS A 113 -34.59 -9.60 10.01
N ASP A 114 -34.42 -10.28 11.14
CA ASP A 114 -33.56 -11.42 11.40
C ASP A 114 -33.86 -12.67 10.56
N SER A 115 -32.84 -13.53 10.46
CA SER A 115 -32.79 -14.89 9.92
C SER A 115 -32.38 -15.11 8.45
N LYS A 116 -31.16 -15.70 8.32
CA LYS A 116 -30.44 -16.25 7.15
C LYS A 116 -29.72 -15.25 6.22
N SER A 117 -28.50 -14.84 6.59
CA SER A 117 -27.58 -14.10 5.69
C SER A 117 -26.15 -14.67 5.54
N VAL A 118 -25.86 -15.89 6.00
CA VAL A 118 -24.50 -16.47 5.84
C VAL A 118 -24.12 -16.70 4.37
N ALA A 119 -25.08 -16.77 3.44
CA ALA A 119 -24.82 -17.06 2.03
C ALA A 119 -24.39 -15.85 1.17
N VAL A 120 -24.81 -14.62 1.53
CA VAL A 120 -24.60 -13.43 0.68
C VAL A 120 -23.17 -12.91 0.79
N ASP A 121 -22.59 -12.93 2.00
CA ASP A 121 -21.21 -12.50 2.24
C ASP A 121 -20.19 -13.47 1.61
N SER A 122 -20.48 -14.78 1.59
CA SER A 122 -19.59 -15.75 0.91
C SER A 122 -19.53 -15.51 -0.60
N SER A 123 -20.66 -15.21 -1.25
CA SER A 123 -20.68 -14.95 -2.70
C SER A 123 -19.93 -13.68 -3.08
N ALA A 124 -20.10 -12.59 -2.33
CA ALA A 124 -19.39 -11.34 -2.54
C ALA A 124 -17.88 -11.50 -2.29
N ASN A 125 -17.50 -12.21 -1.22
CA ASN A 125 -16.11 -12.51 -0.91
C ASN A 125 -15.47 -13.43 -1.97
N ASN A 126 -16.20 -14.41 -2.51
CA ASN A 126 -15.70 -15.25 -3.59
C ASN A 126 -15.48 -14.47 -4.89
N LYS A 127 -16.37 -13.51 -5.19
CA LYS A 127 -16.19 -12.59 -6.33
C LYS A 127 -14.98 -11.67 -6.11
N LEU A 128 -14.83 -11.12 -4.90
CA LEU A 128 -13.67 -10.30 -4.52
C LEU A 128 -12.37 -11.09 -4.69
N LEU A 129 -12.29 -12.30 -4.15
CA LEU A 129 -11.13 -13.18 -4.27
C LEU A 129 -10.84 -13.56 -5.72
N SER A 130 -11.87 -13.82 -6.53
CA SER A 130 -11.71 -14.07 -7.96
C SER A 130 -11.14 -12.85 -8.68
N LEU A 131 -11.65 -11.66 -8.38
CA LEU A 131 -11.15 -10.40 -8.94
C LEU A 131 -9.71 -10.13 -8.50
N GLU A 132 -9.37 -10.32 -7.23
CA GLU A 132 -7.99 -10.21 -6.73
C GLU A 132 -7.06 -11.19 -7.43
N SER A 133 -7.48 -12.46 -7.60
CA SER A 133 -6.67 -13.45 -8.32
C SER A 133 -6.41 -13.07 -9.78
N ARG A 134 -7.42 -12.44 -10.42
CA ARG A 134 -7.36 -12.00 -11.81
C ARG A 134 -6.51 -10.75 -11.95
N ILE A 135 -6.63 -9.81 -11.02
CA ILE A 135 -5.79 -8.60 -10.92
C ILE A 135 -4.33 -9.01 -10.74
N ARG A 136 -4.02 -9.89 -9.77
CA ARG A 136 -2.66 -10.40 -9.57
C ARG A 136 -2.09 -11.06 -10.82
N ARG A 137 -2.91 -11.83 -11.55
CA ARG A 137 -2.48 -12.42 -12.82
C ARG A 137 -2.14 -11.34 -13.86
N ILE A 138 -2.98 -10.31 -13.97
CA ILE A 138 -2.73 -9.19 -14.89
C ILE A 138 -1.46 -8.44 -14.46
N GLU A 139 -1.26 -8.15 -13.18
CA GLU A 139 -0.06 -7.52 -12.63
C GLU A 139 1.20 -8.36 -12.91
N THR A 140 1.14 -9.68 -12.77
CA THR A 140 2.29 -10.54 -13.10
C THR A 140 2.63 -10.56 -14.58
N LEU A 141 1.64 -10.43 -15.48
CA LEU A 141 1.86 -10.45 -16.92
C LEU A 141 2.30 -9.09 -17.47
N VAL A 142 1.73 -8.01 -16.90
CA VAL A 142 1.97 -6.63 -17.34
C VAL A 142 3.16 -5.99 -16.61
N GLY A 143 3.47 -6.46 -15.41
CA GLY A 143 4.48 -5.88 -14.52
C GLY A 143 3.93 -4.74 -13.67
N GLU A 144 4.81 -4.13 -12.88
CA GLU A 144 4.48 -2.99 -12.03
C GLU A 144 4.23 -1.73 -12.88
N VAL A 145 3.14 -1.01 -12.57
CA VAL A 145 2.78 0.24 -13.25
C VAL A 145 3.67 1.35 -12.74
N ASP A 146 4.78 1.59 -13.44
CA ASP A 146 5.64 2.76 -13.23
C ASP A 146 5.04 3.98 -13.93
N ALA A 147 4.79 5.05 -13.18
CA ALA A 147 4.20 6.30 -13.70
C ALA A 147 5.08 6.99 -14.77
N GLY A 148 6.36 6.60 -14.90
CA GLY A 148 7.26 7.05 -15.96
C GLY A 148 7.18 6.27 -17.27
N ARG A 149 6.40 5.16 -17.34
CA ARG A 149 6.30 4.32 -18.54
C ARG A 149 5.13 4.75 -19.42
N GLN A 150 5.38 4.79 -20.73
CA GLN A 150 4.36 5.06 -21.74
C GLN A 150 3.28 3.95 -21.72
N PRO A 151 2.00 4.27 -21.99
CA PRO A 151 0.94 3.27 -22.10
C PRO A 151 1.31 2.15 -23.07
N ILE A 152 0.95 0.91 -22.71
CA ILE A 152 1.28 -0.28 -23.52
C ILE A 152 0.70 -0.19 -24.93
N ALA A 153 -0.49 0.43 -25.07
CA ALA A 153 -1.11 0.65 -26.37
C ALA A 153 -0.20 1.49 -27.28
N ASP A 154 0.28 2.62 -26.78
CA ASP A 154 1.15 3.51 -27.54
C ASP A 154 2.51 2.86 -27.84
N ALA A 155 3.06 2.07 -26.90
CA ALA A 155 4.30 1.31 -27.14
C ALA A 155 4.11 0.25 -28.25
N VAL A 156 2.96 -0.41 -28.29
CA VAL A 156 2.62 -1.37 -29.35
C VAL A 156 2.40 -0.68 -30.68
N GLU A 157 1.76 0.49 -30.71
CA GLU A 157 1.59 1.29 -31.93
C GLU A 157 2.92 1.84 -32.45
N ASP A 158 3.82 2.30 -31.58
CA ASP A 158 5.18 2.71 -31.95
C ASP A 158 5.98 1.53 -32.52
N ILE A 159 5.92 0.35 -31.89
CA ILE A 159 6.54 -0.87 -32.43
C ILE A 159 5.95 -1.22 -33.81
N ARG A 160 4.63 -1.13 -33.96
CA ARG A 160 3.97 -1.37 -35.25
C ARG A 160 4.41 -0.37 -36.31
N PHE A 161 4.48 0.93 -36.00
CA PHE A 161 4.94 1.94 -36.93
C PHE A 161 6.40 1.70 -37.32
N ARG A 162 7.27 1.33 -36.36
CA ARG A 162 8.66 0.95 -36.63
C ARG A 162 8.75 -0.31 -37.48
N LEU A 163 7.84 -1.27 -37.31
CA LEU A 163 7.76 -2.48 -38.12
C LEU A 163 7.27 -2.18 -39.55
N ASP A 164 6.28 -1.32 -39.70
CA ASP A 164 5.76 -0.88 -41.01
C ASP A 164 6.77 0.01 -41.75
N ALA A 165 7.55 0.81 -41.02
CA ALA A 165 8.65 1.62 -41.53
C ALA A 165 9.91 0.79 -41.83
N LEU A 166 9.98 -0.46 -41.36
CA LEU A 166 11.04 -1.40 -41.69
C LEU A 166 10.86 -1.84 -43.15
N ASN A 167 11.33 -1.02 -44.08
CA ASN A 167 11.35 -1.38 -45.48
C ASN A 167 12.47 -2.43 -45.69
N PRO A 168 12.15 -3.67 -46.10
CA PRO A 168 13.12 -4.76 -46.20
C PRO A 168 14.34 -4.41 -47.08
N SER A 169 14.12 -3.59 -48.12
CA SER A 169 15.18 -3.14 -49.02
C SER A 169 16.20 -2.20 -48.36
N PHE A 170 15.75 -1.38 -47.39
CA PHE A 170 16.67 -0.53 -46.61
C PHE A 170 17.45 -1.36 -45.59
N VAL A 171 16.85 -2.40 -45.02
CA VAL A 171 17.54 -3.32 -44.11
C VAL A 171 18.62 -4.11 -44.86
N GLU A 172 18.32 -4.62 -46.06
CA GLU A 172 19.30 -5.28 -46.93
C GLU A 172 20.39 -4.31 -47.40
N GLY A 173 20.02 -3.07 -47.72
CA GLY A 173 20.96 -1.99 -48.02
C GLY A 173 21.84 -1.59 -46.83
N MET A 174 21.33 -1.68 -45.60
CA MET A 174 22.10 -1.47 -44.37
C MET A 174 22.99 -2.66 -44.07
N GLU A 175 22.52 -3.89 -44.26
CA GLU A 175 23.28 -5.13 -44.08
C GLU A 175 24.48 -5.18 -45.02
N THR A 176 24.29 -4.86 -46.31
CA THR A 176 25.40 -4.77 -47.27
C THR A 176 26.43 -3.70 -46.89
N LYS A 177 25.98 -2.52 -46.43
CA LYS A 177 26.89 -1.47 -45.92
C LYS A 177 27.60 -1.90 -44.64
N LEU A 178 26.90 -2.55 -43.71
CA LEU A 178 27.46 -3.08 -42.46
C LEU A 178 28.52 -4.13 -42.76
N ASN A 179 28.24 -5.08 -43.65
CA ASN A 179 29.20 -6.08 -44.10
C ASN A 179 30.43 -5.45 -44.77
N SER A 180 30.25 -4.36 -45.52
CA SER A 180 31.37 -3.58 -46.06
C SER A 180 32.19 -2.90 -44.96
N VAL A 181 31.55 -2.38 -43.91
CA VAL A 181 32.23 -1.79 -42.75
C VAL A 181 32.97 -2.85 -41.95
N ILE A 182 32.38 -4.03 -41.72
CA ILE A 182 33.02 -5.18 -41.05
C ILE A 182 34.28 -5.57 -41.82
N SER A 183 34.19 -5.77 -43.14
CA SER A 183 35.37 -6.10 -43.95
C SER A 183 36.45 -5.01 -43.91
N LYS A 184 36.07 -3.73 -43.82
CA LYS A 184 37.03 -2.63 -43.63
C LYS A 184 37.63 -2.63 -42.22
N LEU A 185 36.86 -3.03 -41.20
CA LEU A 185 37.32 -3.17 -39.82
C LEU A 185 38.37 -4.28 -39.73
N ASP A 186 38.10 -5.45 -40.33
CA ASP A 186 39.04 -6.57 -40.39
C ASP A 186 40.36 -6.14 -41.07
N GLN A 187 40.26 -5.39 -42.18
CA GLN A 187 41.45 -4.84 -42.85
C GLN A 187 42.22 -3.82 -41.99
N VAL A 188 41.54 -3.10 -41.10
CA VAL A 188 42.18 -2.17 -40.16
C VAL A 188 42.82 -2.96 -39.02
N GLU A 189 42.17 -4.00 -38.51
CA GLU A 189 42.70 -4.90 -37.50
C GLU A 189 43.97 -5.60 -37.99
N ASP A 190 43.95 -6.17 -39.21
CA ASP A 190 45.12 -6.77 -39.87
C ASP A 190 46.29 -5.79 -40.07
N LYS A 191 45.98 -4.50 -40.28
CA LYS A 191 47.00 -3.44 -40.39
C LYS A 191 47.50 -3.00 -39.02
N ARG A 192 46.61 -3.00 -38.02
CA ARG A 192 46.89 -2.61 -36.65
C ARG A 192 47.81 -3.62 -35.97
N GLU A 193 47.53 -4.91 -36.11
CA GLU A 193 48.37 -6.02 -35.62
C GLU A 193 49.81 -5.95 -36.19
N LYS A 194 49.97 -5.41 -37.40
CA LYS A 194 51.29 -5.18 -38.03
C LYS A 194 52.00 -3.89 -37.57
N SER A 195 51.30 -2.98 -36.89
CA SER A 195 51.80 -1.63 -36.58
C SER A 195 51.89 -1.32 -35.08
N VAL A 196 51.18 -2.08 -34.23
CA VAL A 196 51.15 -1.87 -32.79
C VAL A 196 52.05 -2.88 -32.10
N ASP A 197 52.88 -2.38 -31.18
CA ASP A 197 53.72 -3.18 -30.30
C ASP A 197 52.82 -3.97 -29.33
N GLY A 198 52.67 -5.28 -29.54
CA GLY A 198 51.87 -6.17 -28.70
C GLY A 198 52.29 -6.15 -27.22
N GLU A 199 53.53 -5.76 -26.92
CA GLU A 199 53.98 -5.55 -25.54
C GLU A 199 53.32 -4.34 -24.86
N MET A 200 52.95 -3.30 -25.62
CA MET A 200 52.21 -2.16 -25.07
C MET A 200 50.76 -2.55 -24.78
N GLU A 201 50.13 -3.34 -25.63
CA GLU A 201 48.74 -3.78 -25.43
C GLU A 201 48.58 -4.71 -24.24
N THR A 202 49.50 -5.66 -24.09
CA THR A 202 49.55 -6.54 -22.92
C THR A 202 49.70 -5.74 -21.63
N LYS A 203 50.63 -4.78 -21.57
CA LYS A 203 50.79 -3.89 -20.40
C LYS A 203 49.53 -3.06 -20.11
N VAL A 204 48.84 -2.58 -21.14
CA VAL A 204 47.58 -1.83 -20.98
C VAL A 204 46.48 -2.74 -20.45
N ASN A 205 46.37 -3.96 -20.95
CA ASN A 205 45.41 -4.95 -20.47
C ASN A 205 45.69 -5.35 -19.01
N ASP A 206 46.95 -5.56 -18.65
CA ASP A 206 47.36 -5.85 -17.27
C ASP A 206 47.01 -4.69 -16.32
N LEU A 207 47.22 -3.44 -16.75
CA LEU A 207 46.85 -2.24 -16.00
C LEU A 207 45.34 -2.12 -15.82
N LEU A 208 44.56 -2.41 -16.87
CA LEU A 208 43.10 -2.40 -16.81
C LEU A 208 42.58 -3.48 -15.87
N GLU A 209 43.16 -4.68 -15.90
CA GLU A 209 42.79 -5.76 -14.98
C GLU A 209 43.12 -5.40 -13.53
N LEU A 210 44.29 -4.79 -13.30
CA LEU A 210 44.66 -4.32 -11.97
C LEU A 210 43.71 -3.21 -11.48
N MET A 211 43.39 -2.24 -12.34
CA MET A 211 42.46 -1.16 -12.00
C MET A 211 41.08 -1.71 -11.62
N SER A 212 40.55 -2.65 -12.42
CA SER A 212 39.26 -3.31 -12.17
C SER A 212 39.22 -4.07 -10.84
N LYS A 213 40.30 -4.79 -10.50
CA LYS A 213 40.42 -5.49 -9.20
C LYS A 213 40.36 -4.52 -8.02
N TRP A 214 40.90 -3.31 -8.18
CA TRP A 214 40.92 -2.29 -7.12
C TRP A 214 39.69 -1.39 -7.09
N ASP A 215 38.87 -1.33 -8.14
CA ASP A 215 37.67 -0.49 -8.19
C ASP A 215 36.70 -0.77 -7.04
N VAL A 216 36.47 -2.05 -6.71
CA VAL A 216 35.60 -2.45 -5.59
C VAL A 216 36.16 -1.98 -4.25
N ALA A 217 37.48 -2.08 -4.07
CA ALA A 217 38.16 -1.64 -2.85
C ALA A 217 38.11 -0.11 -2.71
N CYS A 218 38.35 0.63 -3.81
CA CYS A 218 38.24 2.08 -3.87
C CYS A 218 36.82 2.57 -3.59
N ALA A 219 35.79 1.91 -4.13
CA ALA A 219 34.39 2.22 -3.86
C ALA A 219 34.00 2.00 -2.38
N ALA A 220 34.54 0.95 -1.75
CA ALA A 220 34.27 0.66 -0.34
C ALA A 220 35.06 1.55 0.64
N MET A 221 36.17 2.15 0.20
CA MET A 221 37.11 2.87 1.08
C MET A 221 36.50 4.04 1.85
N PRO A 222 35.68 4.94 1.25
CA PRO A 222 35.05 6.03 2.00
C PRO A 222 34.11 5.52 3.10
N SER A 223 33.41 4.40 2.87
CA SER A 223 32.51 3.81 3.86
C SER A 223 33.26 3.19 5.04
N ASN A 224 34.39 2.52 4.76
CA ASN A 224 35.26 1.95 5.78
C ASN A 224 35.94 3.04 6.61
N LEU A 225 36.36 4.14 5.98
CA LEU A 225 36.89 5.31 6.67
C LEU A 225 35.86 5.91 7.64
N LYS A 226 34.61 6.09 7.21
CA LYS A 226 33.52 6.58 8.08
C LYS A 226 33.27 5.65 9.28
N LYS A 227 33.26 4.33 9.06
CA LYS A 227 33.16 3.33 10.14
C LYS A 227 34.32 3.45 11.11
N LEU A 228 35.55 3.60 10.59
CA LEU A 228 36.75 3.75 11.41
C LEU A 228 36.74 5.05 12.22
N GLN A 229 36.28 6.17 11.65
CA GLN A 229 36.07 7.42 12.37
C GLN A 229 35.03 7.27 13.49
N GLY A 230 33.93 6.57 13.22
CA GLY A 230 32.93 6.23 14.24
C GLY A 230 33.50 5.37 15.36
N LEU A 231 34.30 4.37 15.01
CA LEU A 231 35.00 3.52 15.97
C LEU A 231 36.03 4.30 16.80
N HIS A 232 36.75 5.24 16.17
CA HIS A 232 37.70 6.11 16.85
C HIS A 232 37.00 6.97 17.92
N ARG A 233 35.88 7.61 17.57
CA ARG A 233 35.06 8.37 18.52
C ARG A 233 34.54 7.48 19.66
N LEU A 234 34.15 6.24 19.36
CA LEU A 234 33.71 5.29 20.38
C LEU A 234 34.85 4.89 21.32
N HIS A 235 36.06 4.66 20.79
CA HIS A 235 37.25 4.39 21.59
C HIS A 235 37.61 5.57 22.50
N GLU A 236 37.54 6.79 21.99
CA GLU A 236 37.75 8.01 22.79
C GLU A 236 36.72 8.12 23.93
N GLN A 237 35.44 7.84 23.64
CA GLN A 237 34.40 7.79 24.68
C GLN A 237 34.66 6.69 25.72
N ALA A 238 35.10 5.51 25.29
CA ALA A 238 35.43 4.41 26.19
C ALA A 238 36.63 4.75 27.09
N GLN A 239 37.62 5.47 26.57
CA GLN A 239 38.74 5.98 27.35
C GLN A 239 38.27 6.96 28.43
N HIS A 240 37.45 7.96 28.08
CA HIS A 240 36.89 8.89 29.06
C HIS A 240 36.03 8.20 30.12
N PHE A 241 35.30 7.14 29.75
CA PHE A 241 34.54 6.35 30.71
C PHE A 241 35.46 5.65 31.72
N SER A 242 36.56 5.04 31.25
CA SER A 242 37.57 4.42 32.10
C SER A 242 38.20 5.42 33.08
N GLU A 243 38.53 6.63 32.61
CA GLU A 243 39.06 7.71 33.45
C GLU A 243 38.07 8.14 34.53
N ARG A 244 36.79 8.34 34.18
CA ARG A 244 35.73 8.69 35.15
C ARG A 244 35.47 7.58 36.15
N LEU A 245 35.52 6.32 35.73
CA LEU A 245 35.38 5.17 36.62
C LEU A 245 36.50 5.14 37.67
N SER A 246 37.74 5.39 37.24
CA SER A 246 38.89 5.49 38.14
C SER A 246 38.72 6.62 39.16
N GLN A 247 38.28 7.80 38.72
CA GLN A 247 37.97 8.92 39.62
C GLN A 247 36.87 8.56 40.63
N LEU A 248 35.80 7.89 40.19
CA LEU A 248 34.70 7.47 41.06
C LEU A 248 35.15 6.45 42.12
N VAL A 249 36.00 5.50 41.73
CA VAL A 249 36.62 4.56 42.68
C VAL A 249 37.46 5.30 43.72
N GLY A 250 38.22 6.31 43.30
CA GLY A 250 38.98 7.17 44.22
C GLY A 250 38.10 7.94 45.21
N VAL A 251 36.99 8.53 44.74
CA VAL A 251 36.02 9.22 45.61
C VAL A 251 35.38 8.24 46.60
N ARG A 252 35.01 7.04 46.15
CA ARG A 252 34.48 5.99 47.03
C ARG A 252 35.47 5.66 48.14
N GLU A 253 36.75 5.48 47.82
CA GLU A 253 37.78 5.19 48.81
C GLU A 253 37.95 6.34 49.83
N GLN A 254 37.87 7.59 49.37
CA GLN A 254 37.90 8.77 50.26
C GLN A 254 36.70 8.80 51.20
N ILE A 255 35.49 8.50 50.71
CA ILE A 255 34.28 8.41 51.54
C ILE A 255 34.39 7.27 52.56
N GLU A 256 34.88 6.10 52.14
CA GLU A 256 35.12 4.97 53.07
C GLU A 256 36.10 5.36 54.19
N LYS A 257 37.18 6.09 53.86
CA LYS A 257 38.11 6.63 54.86
C LYS A 257 37.46 7.65 55.78
N ALA A 258 36.66 8.57 55.26
CA ALA A 258 35.94 9.57 56.05
C ALA A 258 34.96 8.91 57.03
N ILE A 259 34.18 7.93 56.57
CA ILE A 259 33.28 7.15 57.43
C ILE A 259 34.05 6.38 58.51
N ALA A 260 35.21 5.81 58.18
CA ALA A 260 36.05 5.13 59.16
C ALA A 260 36.59 6.10 60.22
N ALA A 261 37.02 7.29 59.82
CA ALA A 261 37.47 8.34 60.73
C ALA A 261 36.34 8.83 61.65
N ASP A 262 35.15 9.10 61.11
CA ASP A 262 33.98 9.50 61.88
C ASP A 262 33.57 8.41 62.89
N ARG A 263 33.64 7.13 62.49
CA ARG A 263 33.41 6.01 63.42
C ARG A 263 34.41 6.01 64.56
N MET A 264 35.70 6.25 64.28
CA MET A 264 36.72 6.34 65.33
C MET A 264 36.45 7.50 66.29
N ALA A 265 36.15 8.69 65.75
CA ALA A 265 35.81 9.87 66.56
C ALA A 265 34.57 9.63 67.43
N MET A 266 33.54 8.97 66.91
CA MET A 266 32.34 8.59 67.68
C MET A 266 32.68 7.62 68.82
N CYS A 267 33.55 6.63 68.58
CA CYS A 267 34.01 5.73 69.64
C CYS A 267 34.79 6.47 70.74
N GLU A 268 35.68 7.39 70.37
CA GLU A 268 36.42 8.22 71.34
C GLU A 268 35.49 9.09 72.19
N LEU A 269 34.49 9.74 71.57
CA LEU A 269 33.48 10.50 72.28
C LEU A 269 32.66 9.62 73.23
N GLN A 270 32.29 8.41 72.81
CA GLN A 270 31.53 7.49 73.65
C GLN A 270 32.34 7.06 74.89
N VAL A 271 33.64 6.80 74.73
CA VAL A 271 34.55 6.54 75.86
C VAL A 271 34.69 7.76 76.77
N GLY A 272 34.86 8.96 76.19
CA GLY A 272 34.96 10.21 76.95
C GLY A 272 33.72 10.52 77.78
N VAL A 273 32.53 10.32 77.21
CA VAL A 273 31.25 10.51 77.92
C VAL A 273 31.11 9.52 79.08
N VAL A 274 31.53 8.26 78.91
CA VAL A 274 31.54 7.27 80.00
C VAL A 274 32.53 7.69 81.10
N LEU A 275 33.70 8.21 80.74
CA LEU A 275 34.70 8.66 81.72
C LEU A 275 34.24 9.87 82.54
N ILE A 276 33.46 10.79 81.96
CA ILE A 276 32.91 11.97 82.64
C ILE A 276 31.73 11.60 83.55
N ALA A 277 31.08 10.46 83.30
CA ALA A 277 29.94 9.98 84.08
C ALA A 277 30.32 9.16 85.32
N PHE A 278 31.61 8.87 85.54
CA PHE A 278 32.17 8.21 86.72
C PHE A 278 32.98 9.20 87.58
#